data_AF-A0A2V8KSD8-F1
#
_entry.id   AF-A0A2V8KSD8-F1
#
_cell.length_a   1.000
_cell.length_b   1.000
_cell.length_c   1.000
_cell.angle_alpha   90.00
_cell.angle_beta   90.00
_cell.angle_gamma   90.00
#
_symmetry.space_group_name_H-M   'P 1'
#
loop_
_entity.id
_entity.type
_entity.pdbx_description
1 polymer ?
#
loop_
_entity_poly.entity_id
_entity_poly.type
_entity_poly.pdbx_seq_one_letter_code
_entity_poly.pdbx_strand_id
1 'polypeptide(L)'
;MDERFNPEFSAALLGFNGEAVVYCKGISDIVAQEYAIEYTRMLQNRAKGVEAQLPRIPAGLFEPNRNLIRSTLERMWEKYFPKK
;
A
#
# COMPACT_ATOMS: atom_id res chain seq x y z
N MET A 1 13.91 -19.75 -16.18
CA MET A 1 13.49 -18.45 -16.72
C MET A 1 14.18 -17.40 -15.91
N ASP A 2 14.66 -16.34 -16.55
CA ASP A 2 15.16 -15.21 -15.81
C ASP A 2 13.98 -14.47 -15.17
N GLU A 3 13.72 -14.73 -13.89
CA GLU A 3 12.69 -14.06 -13.08
C GLU A 3 12.90 -12.54 -12.98
N ARG A 4 13.99 -12.01 -13.54
CA ARG A 4 14.43 -10.61 -13.48
C ARG A 4 13.37 -9.61 -13.96
N PHE A 5 12.39 -10.02 -14.77
CA PHE A 5 11.21 -9.22 -15.08
C PHE A 5 10.01 -10.13 -15.32
N ASN A 6 9.32 -10.54 -14.24
CA ASN A 6 7.97 -11.08 -14.38
C ASN A 6 7.04 -9.92 -14.81
N PRO A 7 6.58 -9.87 -16.09
CA PRO A 7 5.78 -8.75 -16.59
C PRO A 7 4.41 -8.66 -15.90
N GLU A 8 3.86 -9.80 -15.46
CA GLU A 8 2.60 -9.86 -14.72
C GLU A 8 2.78 -9.22 -13.33
N PHE A 9 3.90 -9.50 -12.66
CA PHE A 9 4.24 -8.85 -11.40
C PHE A 9 4.41 -7.33 -11.57
N SER A 10 5.14 -6.90 -12.61
CA SER A 10 5.31 -5.48 -12.91
C SER A 10 3.98 -4.79 -13.20
N ALA A 11 3.09 -5.43 -13.96
CA ALA A 11 1.75 -4.92 -14.25
C ALA A 11 0.88 -4.84 -12.99
N ALA A 12 0.91 -5.87 -12.12
CA ALA A 12 0.20 -5.89 -10.85
C ALA A 12 0.68 -4.76 -9.91
N LEU A 13 2.01 -4.57 -9.81
CA LEU A 13 2.59 -3.51 -9.00
C LEU A 13 2.24 -2.11 -9.54
N LEU A 14 2.24 -1.94 -10.86
CA LEU A 14 1.84 -0.69 -11.50
C LEU A 14 0.37 -0.39 -11.27
N GLY A 15 -0.51 -1.39 -11.41
CA GLY A 15 -1.94 -1.27 -11.15
C GLY A 15 -2.23 -0.89 -9.71
N PHE A 16 -1.63 -1.60 -8.75
CA PHE A 16 -1.73 -1.27 -7.34
C PHE A 16 -1.25 0.15 -7.03
N ASN A 17 -0.08 0.54 -7.56
CA ASN A 17 0.46 1.88 -7.35
C ASN A 17 -0.46 2.96 -7.93
N GLY A 18 -1.09 2.70 -9.08
CA GLY A 18 -2.07 3.62 -9.69
C GLY A 18 -3.26 3.89 -8.76
N GLU A 19 -3.91 2.83 -8.25
CA GLU A 19 -5.04 2.98 -7.33
C GLU A 19 -4.63 3.62 -5.99
N ALA A 20 -3.52 3.18 -5.41
CA ALA A 20 -3.05 3.68 -4.12
C ALA A 20 -2.65 5.17 -4.17
N VAL A 21 -2.05 5.64 -5.27
CA VAL A 21 -1.71 7.06 -5.45
C VAL A 21 -2.97 7.93 -5.49
N VAL A 22 -4.03 7.47 -6.19
CA VAL A 22 -5.31 8.19 -6.23
C VAL A 22 -5.92 8.26 -4.84
N TYR A 23 -5.94 7.14 -4.11
CA TYR A 23 -6.44 7.09 -2.74
C TYR A 23 -5.69 8.04 -1.81
N CYS A 24 -4.35 8.01 -1.81
CA CYS A 24 -3.53 8.88 -0.95
C CYS A 24 -3.76 10.36 -1.25
N LYS A 25 -3.89 10.73 -2.53
CA LYS A 25 -4.18 12.12 -2.93
C LYS A 25 -5.58 12.58 -2.53
N GLY A 26 -6.53 11.67 -2.36
CA GLY A 26 -7.89 11.97 -1.91
C GLY A 26 -8.02 12.26 -0.43
N ILE A 27 -6.99 11.97 0.38
CA ILE A 27 -7.00 12.25 1.81
C ILE A 27 -6.58 13.71 2.05
N SER A 28 -7.47 14.50 2.66
CA SER A 28 -7.21 15.92 2.96
C SER A 28 -6.38 16.15 4.23
N ASP A 29 -6.47 15.24 5.20
CA ASP A 29 -5.67 15.32 6.43
C ASP A 29 -4.23 14.89 6.13
N ILE A 30 -3.28 15.79 6.37
CA ILE A 30 -1.87 15.58 5.99
C ILE A 30 -1.27 14.37 6.72
N VAL A 31 -1.57 14.22 8.01
CA VAL A 31 -1.03 13.10 8.82
C VAL A 31 -1.58 11.76 8.33
N ALA A 32 -2.87 11.71 8.00
CA ALA A 32 -3.50 10.54 7.40
C ALA A 32 -2.97 10.23 6.00
N GLN A 33 -2.71 11.26 5.19
CA GLN A 33 -2.14 11.11 3.86
C GLN A 33 -0.71 10.56 3.91
N GLU A 34 0.15 11.12 4.76
CA GLU A 34 1.51 10.62 4.98
C GLU A 34 1.50 9.16 5.44
N TYR A 35 0.63 8.84 6.41
CA TYR A 35 0.44 7.47 6.87
C TYR A 35 0.02 6.51 5.74
N ALA A 36 -0.91 6.93 4.87
CA ALA A 36 -1.35 6.14 3.73
C ALA A 36 -0.21 5.92 2.71
N ILE A 37 0.64 6.92 2.48
CA ILE A 37 1.82 6.81 1.60
C ILE A 37 2.83 5.81 2.18
N GLU A 38 3.14 5.89 3.47
CA GLU A 38 4.06 4.96 4.14
C GLU A 38 3.52 3.53 4.12
N TYR A 39 2.22 3.36 4.40
CA TYR A 39 1.57 2.04 4.36
C TYR A 39 1.57 1.45 2.95
N THR A 40 1.34 2.28 1.93
CA THR A 40 1.45 1.88 0.51
C THR A 40 2.87 1.39 0.19
N ARG A 41 3.91 2.13 0.61
CA ARG A 41 5.31 1.73 0.41
C ARG A 41 5.63 0.40 1.07
N MET A 42 5.15 0.18 2.30
CA MET A 42 5.29 -1.10 2.99
C MET A 42 4.66 -2.24 2.18
N LEU A 43 3.43 -2.06 1.66
CA LEU A 43 2.76 -3.07 0.83
C LEU A 43 3.50 -3.37 -0.49
N GLN A 44 4.08 -2.35 -1.13
CA GLN A 44 4.94 -2.53 -2.30
C GLN A 44 6.20 -3.33 -1.96
N ASN A 45 6.83 -3.06 -0.81
CA ASN A 45 8.00 -3.81 -0.35
C ASN A 45 7.64 -5.26 -0.04
N ARG A 46 6.50 -5.51 0.61
CA ARG A 46 5.96 -6.86 0.84
C ARG A 46 5.77 -7.61 -0.48
N ALA A 47 5.19 -6.98 -1.50
CA ALA A 47 5.03 -7.60 -2.81
C ALA A 47 6.38 -7.96 -3.46
N LYS A 48 7.42 -7.15 -3.25
CA LYS A 48 8.78 -7.39 -3.74
C LYS A 48 9.58 -8.40 -2.90
N GLY A 49 8.98 -9.01 -1.88
CA GLY A 49 9.68 -9.92 -0.95
C GLY A 49 10.68 -9.22 -0.03
N VAL A 50 10.62 -7.90 0.10
CA VAL A 50 11.45 -7.12 1.03
C VAL A 50 10.76 -7.10 2.38
N GLU A 51 11.51 -7.41 3.45
CA GLU A 51 10.99 -7.34 4.81
C GLU A 51 10.50 -5.91 5.10
N ALA A 52 9.20 -5.79 5.34
CA ALA A 52 8.54 -4.50 5.50
C ALA A 52 7.98 -4.39 6.91
N GLN A 53 8.47 -3.40 7.65
CA GLN A 53 7.93 -3.06 8.97
C GLN A 53 6.66 -2.24 8.83
N LEU A 54 5.74 -2.40 9.78
CA LEU A 54 4.55 -1.55 9.85
C LEU A 54 4.96 -0.08 10.03
N PRO A 55 4.33 0.86 9.31
CA PRO A 55 4.56 2.28 9.52
C PRO A 55 4.30 2.66 10.97
N ARG A 56 5.12 3.58 11.49
CA ARG A 56 4.95 4.13 12.83
C ARG A 56 3.56 4.72 12.95
N ILE A 57 2.91 4.51 14.10
CA ILE A 57 1.62 5.13 14.38
C ILE A 57 1.86 6.64 14.58
N PRO A 58 1.29 7.53 13.73
CA PRO A 58 1.48 8.96 13.88
C PRO A 58 0.67 9.49 15.07
N ALA A 59 1.20 10.50 15.74
CA ALA A 59 0.43 11.26 16.73
C ALA A 59 -0.74 11.98 16.02
N GLY A 60 -1.94 11.91 16.59
CA GLY A 60 -3.13 12.51 15.99
C GLY A 60 -3.90 11.60 15.02
N LEU A 61 -3.33 10.48 14.56
CA LEU A 61 -4.03 9.50 13.73
C LEU A 61 -4.58 8.33 14.56
N PHE A 62 -5.73 8.58 15.17
CA PHE A 62 -6.43 7.62 15.99
C PHE A 62 -7.32 6.69 15.16
N GLU A 63 -7.82 5.64 15.82
CA GLU A 63 -8.90 4.83 15.28
C GLU A 63 -10.22 5.63 15.33
N PRO A 64 -11.14 5.45 14.37
CA PRO A 64 -11.13 4.42 13.32
C PRO A 64 -10.31 4.78 12.07
N ASN A 65 -9.92 6.04 11.89
CA ASN A 65 -9.32 6.56 10.65
C ASN A 65 -8.09 5.75 10.21
N ARG A 66 -7.21 5.40 11.16
CA ARG A 66 -6.05 4.54 10.88
C ARG A 66 -6.44 3.18 10.31
N ASN A 67 -7.43 2.53 10.92
CA ASN A 67 -7.87 1.20 10.50
C ASN A 67 -8.55 1.24 9.14
N LEU A 68 -9.32 2.29 8.85
CA LEU A 68 -9.92 2.50 7.53
C LEU A 68 -8.86 2.62 6.43
N ILE A 69 -7.77 3.36 6.69
CA ILE A 69 -6.64 3.48 5.75
C ILE A 69 -6.00 2.12 5.49
N ARG A 70 -5.68 1.39 6.57
CA ARG A 70 -5.08 0.05 6.47
C ARG A 70 -5.96 -0.90 5.68
N SER A 71 -7.22 -1.05 6.07
CA SER A 71 -8.16 -1.96 5.43
C SER A 71 -8.41 -1.62 3.97
N THR A 72 -8.46 -0.33 3.63
CA THR A 72 -8.65 0.10 2.23
C THR A 72 -7.44 -0.26 1.38
N LEU A 73 -6.23 0.03 1.86
CA LEU A 73 -4.99 -0.27 1.14
C LEU A 73 -4.70 -1.78 1.04
N GLU A 74 -4.98 -2.55 2.09
CA GLU A 74 -4.89 -4.03 2.05
C GLU A 74 -5.86 -4.61 1.02
N ARG A 75 -7.12 -4.13 0.98
CA ARG A 75 -8.09 -4.59 -0.03
C ARG A 75 -7.64 -4.28 -1.46
N MET A 76 -7.08 -3.08 -1.68
CA MET A 76 -6.49 -2.73 -2.97
C MET A 76 -5.31 -3.65 -3.30
N TRP A 77 -4.44 -3.93 -2.33
CA TRP A 77 -3.30 -4.82 -2.52
C TRP A 77 -3.72 -6.25 -2.86
N GLU A 78 -4.69 -6.82 -2.14
CA GLU A 78 -5.22 -8.17 -2.37
C GLU A 78 -5.82 -8.35 -3.76
N LYS A 79 -6.39 -7.29 -4.35
CA LYS A 79 -6.88 -7.31 -5.74
C LYS A 79 -5.77 -7.61 -6.76
N TYR A 80 -4.55 -7.14 -6.50
CA TYR A 80 -3.40 -7.30 -7.41
C TYR A 80 -2.47 -8.45 -7.01
N PHE A 81 -2.42 -8.77 -5.72
CA PHE A 81 -1.58 -9.81 -5.15
C PHE A 81 -2.44 -10.79 -4.33
N PRO A 82 -3.35 -11.55 -4.97
CA PRO A 82 -4.19 -12.50 -4.26
C PRO A 82 -3.32 -13.58 -3.62
N LYS A 83 -3.67 -13.96 -2.38
CA LYS A 83 -3.08 -15.14 -1.74
C LYS A 83 -3.51 -16.36 -2.57
N LYS A 84 -2.52 -17.13 -3.05
CA LYS A 84 -2.75 -18.44 -3.66
C LYS A 84 -3.23 -19.44 -2.61
#